data_AF-A0A927IHJ1-F1
#
_entry.id   AF-A0A927IHJ1-F1
#
_cell.length_a   1.000
_cell.length_b   1.000
_cell.length_c   1.000
_cell.angle_alpha   90.00
_cell.angle_beta   90.00
_cell.angle_gamma   90.00
#
_symmetry.space_group_name_H-M   'P 1'
#
loop_
_entity.id
_entity.type
_entity.pdbx_description
1 polymer ?
#
loop_
_entity_poly.entity_id
_entity_poly.type
_entity_poly.pdbx_seq_one_letter_code
_entity_poly.pdbx_strand_id
1 'polypeptide(L)'
;MKKLTPLLFLCACFLGLGPSLHATDSQAKPFAELVELQDGDTFVFLGDSITHQCLYTQYVETYFYTRYPARRIRFRNAGVSGDAASDALLRFEEDVAAFKPDYVSVLLGMNDGRYRHFDHDIFAQYEKGMSELLLRIGGIGEGIPMGPSYFDSRSVRLNERAAHWVKTRQPMRDYYPSVLSFYSEWVAEQAQLAGFNFVDMSAPMRRVTFEQRREDPAFTLSKDAVHPEAKGHVVMATAMLSDAFLIEPVSQIEIWLNRKGRIEKLDSTGTLVNAEAKKGRLSFDYTASALPWVLPHSAHEGYELAKAGERFSEERISVNGLKEGSYELSIDLVPVARFSHAELEVGVSLQAYSHAPQYKQAMEVALLNRDRNEQAIKPLRDLWLHRKSKLRGEERWLAQNAGHADFQSRQSAYEKEMEAFYQKLQELEALALQFEDKIYEANQPLARAYSLSQVD
;
A
#
# COMPACT_ATOMS: atom_id res chain seq x y z
N MET A 1 47.91 6.13 -52.06
CA MET A 1 46.58 5.79 -52.59
C MET A 1 45.73 5.21 -51.48
N LYS A 2 44.75 5.99 -50.99
CA LYS A 2 43.47 5.56 -50.40
C LYS A 2 42.71 6.86 -50.08
N LYS A 3 41.65 7.12 -50.82
CA LYS A 3 40.78 8.30 -50.67
C LYS A 3 39.83 8.04 -49.50
N LEU A 4 39.74 8.95 -48.53
CA LEU A 4 38.62 9.01 -47.59
C LEU A 4 37.57 9.96 -48.17
N THR A 5 36.37 9.45 -48.36
CA THR A 5 35.15 10.19 -48.74
C THR A 5 34.49 10.72 -47.46
N PRO A 6 33.93 11.96 -47.44
CA PRO A 6 33.22 12.47 -46.28
C PRO A 6 31.78 11.92 -46.29
N LEU A 7 31.34 11.36 -45.16
CA LEU A 7 29.96 10.93 -44.97
C LEU A 7 29.11 12.17 -44.67
N LEU A 8 28.18 12.53 -45.57
CA LEU A 8 27.13 13.50 -45.31
C LEU A 8 26.21 12.95 -44.21
N PHE A 9 26.06 13.68 -43.11
CA PHE A 9 24.96 13.50 -42.17
C PHE A 9 23.69 14.09 -42.80
N LEU A 10 22.78 13.21 -43.24
CA LEU A 10 21.44 13.62 -43.64
C LEU A 10 20.61 13.83 -42.37
N CYS A 11 20.29 15.08 -42.07
CA CYS A 11 19.32 15.46 -41.06
C CYS A 11 17.92 15.16 -41.61
N ALA A 12 17.33 14.04 -41.18
CA ALA A 12 15.93 13.73 -41.48
C ALA A 12 15.05 14.35 -40.39
N CYS A 13 14.41 15.47 -40.71
CA CYS A 13 13.32 16.02 -39.93
C CYS A 13 12.13 15.04 -39.96
N PHE A 14 12.00 14.20 -38.93
CA PHE A 14 10.75 13.50 -38.66
C PHE A 14 9.77 14.49 -38.03
N LEU A 15 8.81 14.95 -38.83
CA LEU A 15 7.58 15.56 -38.32
C LEU A 15 6.88 14.51 -37.45
N GLY A 16 6.81 14.80 -36.15
CA GLY A 16 6.23 13.92 -35.14
C GLY A 16 4.73 13.76 -35.32
N LEU A 17 4.33 12.55 -35.71
CA LEU A 17 3.08 11.95 -35.25
C LEU A 17 3.50 11.05 -34.09
N GLY A 18 3.18 11.45 -32.85
CA GLY A 18 3.40 10.59 -31.70
C GLY A 18 2.61 9.29 -31.89
N PRO A 19 3.13 8.13 -31.45
CA PRO A 19 2.37 6.90 -31.55
C PRO A 19 1.17 7.02 -30.59
N SER A 20 -0.01 7.24 -31.16
CA SER A 20 -1.25 6.93 -30.46
C SER A 20 -1.22 5.44 -30.17
N LEU A 21 -1.26 5.07 -28.88
CA LEU A 21 -1.64 3.73 -28.44
C LEU A 21 -3.11 3.53 -28.79
N HIS A 22 -3.42 3.36 -30.07
CA HIS A 22 -4.64 2.69 -30.49
C HIS A 22 -4.24 1.25 -30.74
N ALA A 23 -4.20 0.48 -29.66
CA ALA A 23 -4.20 -0.96 -29.79
C ALA A 23 -5.46 -1.31 -30.58
N THR A 24 -5.30 -1.89 -31.77
CA THR A 24 -6.43 -2.48 -32.49
C THR A 24 -7.03 -3.58 -31.60
N ASP A 25 -8.35 -3.55 -31.35
CA ASP A 25 -9.16 -4.50 -30.56
C ASP A 25 -9.01 -6.01 -30.91
N SER A 26 -8.06 -6.38 -31.78
CA SER A 26 -7.93 -7.73 -32.31
C SER A 26 -7.21 -8.74 -31.41
N GLN A 27 -6.76 -8.34 -30.20
CA GLN A 27 -6.19 -9.27 -29.22
C GLN A 27 -6.58 -8.85 -27.80
N ALA A 28 -7.76 -9.27 -27.35
CA ALA A 28 -8.11 -9.20 -25.92
C ALA A 28 -7.05 -9.96 -25.11
N LYS A 29 -6.29 -9.26 -24.28
CA LYS A 29 -5.40 -9.89 -23.28
C LYS A 29 -6.22 -10.22 -22.04
N PRO A 30 -5.99 -11.37 -21.38
CA PRO A 30 -6.54 -11.59 -20.05
C PRO A 30 -6.07 -10.47 -19.12
N PHE A 31 -6.91 -10.10 -18.15
CA PHE A 31 -6.49 -9.22 -17.08
C PHE A 31 -5.29 -9.84 -16.35
N ALA A 32 -4.37 -9.01 -15.85
CA ALA A 32 -3.22 -9.52 -15.11
C ALA A 32 -3.69 -10.39 -13.94
N GLU A 33 -2.97 -11.48 -13.67
CA GLU A 33 -3.23 -12.31 -12.50
C GLU A 33 -2.94 -11.52 -11.22
N LEU A 34 -3.49 -11.97 -10.09
CA LEU A 34 -3.14 -11.40 -8.80
C LEU A 34 -1.65 -11.59 -8.52
N VAL A 35 -0.99 -10.55 -8.03
CA VAL A 35 0.45 -10.52 -7.81
C VAL A 35 0.81 -11.36 -6.59
N GLU A 36 1.82 -12.22 -6.75
CA GLU A 36 2.48 -12.91 -5.66
C GLU A 36 3.93 -12.41 -5.51
N LEU A 37 4.16 -11.53 -4.53
CA LEU A 37 5.49 -10.99 -4.25
C LEU A 37 6.43 -12.09 -3.73
N GLN A 38 7.62 -12.16 -4.33
CA GLN A 38 8.67 -13.14 -4.05
C GLN A 38 9.76 -12.57 -3.14
N ASP A 39 10.62 -13.45 -2.63
CA ASP A 39 11.79 -13.05 -1.85
C ASP A 39 12.75 -12.20 -2.71
N GLY A 40 13.15 -11.03 -2.19
CA GLY A 40 14.05 -10.11 -2.85
C GLY A 40 13.38 -9.07 -3.77
N ASP A 41 12.08 -9.20 -4.04
CA ASP A 41 11.33 -8.26 -4.89
C ASP A 41 11.40 -6.83 -4.35
N THR A 42 11.45 -5.86 -5.27
CA THR A 42 11.37 -4.43 -4.96
C THR A 42 10.05 -3.84 -5.42
N PHE A 43 9.28 -3.30 -4.47
CA PHE A 43 7.97 -2.69 -4.72
C PHE A 43 8.02 -1.18 -4.47
N VAL A 44 7.69 -0.38 -5.48
CA VAL A 44 7.66 1.09 -5.37
C VAL A 44 6.22 1.62 -5.38
N PHE A 45 5.86 2.41 -4.38
CA PHE A 45 4.61 3.17 -4.33
C PHE A 45 4.81 4.57 -4.92
N LEU A 46 4.51 4.77 -6.20
CA LEU A 46 4.56 6.09 -6.85
C LEU A 46 3.25 6.86 -6.62
N GLY A 47 3.35 8.12 -6.19
CA GLY A 47 2.16 8.96 -6.13
C GLY A 47 2.41 10.38 -5.62
N ASP A 48 1.33 11.00 -5.15
CA ASP A 48 1.29 12.38 -4.72
C ASP A 48 1.31 12.55 -3.18
N SER A 49 0.60 13.56 -2.66
CA SER A 49 0.50 13.82 -1.22
C SER A 49 -0.15 12.68 -0.45
N ILE A 50 -1.05 11.91 -1.06
CA ILE A 50 -1.72 10.80 -0.38
C ILE A 50 -0.73 9.67 -0.13
N THR A 51 0.09 9.32 -1.14
CA THR A 51 1.20 8.36 -0.98
C THR A 51 2.27 8.92 -0.04
N HIS A 52 2.58 10.21 -0.11
CA HIS A 52 3.53 10.87 0.78
C HIS A 52 3.14 10.80 2.28
N GLN A 53 1.86 10.60 2.63
CA GLN A 53 1.45 10.41 4.03
C GLN A 53 2.03 9.13 4.66
N CYS A 54 2.50 8.17 3.85
CA CYS A 54 3.08 6.90 4.28
C CYS A 54 2.10 6.01 5.09
N LEU A 55 0.78 6.21 4.95
CA LEU A 55 -0.22 5.48 5.74
C LEU A 55 -0.73 4.22 5.02
N TYR A 56 -1.40 4.31 3.87
CA TYR A 56 -1.83 3.07 3.19
C TYR A 56 -0.63 2.20 2.79
N THR A 57 0.48 2.83 2.40
CA THR A 57 1.72 2.13 2.04
C THR A 57 2.26 1.33 3.23
N GLN A 58 2.38 1.93 4.42
CA GLN A 58 2.87 1.20 5.59
C GLN A 58 1.90 0.09 6.02
N TYR A 59 0.59 0.23 5.80
CA TYR A 59 -0.38 -0.82 6.17
C TYR A 59 -0.26 -2.03 5.24
N VAL A 60 -0.02 -1.78 3.95
CA VAL A 60 0.30 -2.83 2.96
C VAL A 60 1.66 -3.47 3.30
N GLU A 61 2.70 -2.67 3.56
CA GLU A 61 4.00 -3.17 4.02
C GLU A 61 3.87 -4.10 5.24
N THR A 62 3.13 -3.67 6.27
CA THR A 62 2.88 -4.46 7.49
C THR A 62 2.15 -5.77 7.19
N TYR A 63 1.24 -5.80 6.21
CA TYR A 63 0.61 -7.05 5.78
C TYR A 63 1.67 -8.02 5.26
N PHE A 64 2.56 -7.59 4.37
CA PHE A 64 3.60 -8.47 3.84
C PHE A 64 4.63 -8.88 4.88
N TYR A 65 5.06 -7.96 5.75
CA TYR A 65 5.99 -8.29 6.85
C TYR A 65 5.42 -9.32 7.81
N THR A 66 4.10 -9.34 8.04
CA THR A 66 3.46 -10.32 8.94
C THR A 66 3.04 -11.59 8.22
N ARG A 67 2.60 -11.50 6.96
CA ARG A 67 2.11 -12.66 6.18
C ARG A 67 3.21 -13.54 5.63
N TYR A 68 4.31 -12.93 5.19
CA TYR A 68 5.38 -13.66 4.50
C TYR A 68 6.74 -13.40 5.17
N PRO A 69 6.93 -13.82 6.44
CA PRO A 69 8.13 -13.48 7.21
C PRO A 69 9.44 -14.06 6.63
N ALA A 70 9.34 -15.06 5.75
CA ALA A 70 10.48 -15.64 5.03
C ALA A 70 10.80 -14.92 3.70
N ARG A 71 9.97 -13.99 3.24
CA ARG A 71 10.17 -13.25 1.98
C ARG A 71 10.62 -11.83 2.29
N ARG A 72 11.87 -11.53 1.98
CA ARG A 72 12.45 -10.20 2.18
C ARG A 72 12.13 -9.26 1.01
N ILE A 73 10.90 -8.75 1.01
CA ILE A 73 10.41 -7.75 0.06
C ILE A 73 10.91 -6.35 0.46
N ARG A 74 11.35 -5.57 -0.52
CA ARG A 74 11.88 -4.21 -0.36
C ARG A 74 10.85 -3.18 -0.80
N PHE A 75 10.21 -2.54 0.17
CA PHE A 75 9.20 -1.51 -0.10
C PHE A 75 9.79 -0.11 -0.12
N ARG A 76 9.39 0.67 -1.12
CA ARG A 76 9.83 2.06 -1.30
C ARG A 76 8.65 2.98 -1.55
N ASN A 77 8.50 3.99 -0.71
CA ASN A 77 7.54 5.06 -0.96
C ASN A 77 8.18 6.10 -1.89
N ALA A 78 7.55 6.37 -3.03
CA ALA A 78 7.90 7.42 -4.00
C ALA A 78 6.77 8.46 -4.13
N GLY A 79 6.11 8.79 -3.02
CA GLY A 79 5.09 9.83 -2.92
C GLY A 79 5.69 11.21 -2.68
N VAL A 80 5.27 12.23 -3.44
CA VAL A 80 5.68 13.63 -3.23
C VAL A 80 4.47 14.55 -3.29
N SER A 81 4.31 15.39 -2.25
CA SER A 81 3.10 16.20 -2.12
C SER A 81 2.87 17.14 -3.31
N GLY A 82 1.63 17.15 -3.78
CA GLY A 82 1.19 17.99 -4.90
C GLY A 82 1.70 17.54 -6.26
N ASP A 83 2.29 16.35 -6.38
CA ASP A 83 2.65 15.80 -7.69
C ASP A 83 1.41 15.56 -8.54
N ALA A 84 1.54 15.93 -9.81
CA ALA A 84 0.77 15.43 -10.94
C ALA A 84 1.63 14.40 -11.71
N ALA A 85 1.05 13.68 -12.68
CA ALA A 85 1.77 12.73 -13.54
C ALA A 85 3.03 13.35 -14.17
N SER A 86 2.94 14.60 -14.62
CA SER A 86 4.09 15.33 -15.17
C SER A 86 5.21 15.59 -14.16
N ASP A 87 4.91 15.73 -12.87
CA ASP A 87 5.94 15.92 -11.84
C ASP A 87 6.61 14.58 -11.50
N ALA A 88 5.83 13.49 -11.40
CA ALA A 88 6.34 12.15 -11.20
C ALA A 88 7.33 11.74 -12.32
N LEU A 89 7.02 12.05 -13.58
CA LEU A 89 7.90 11.82 -14.73
C LEU A 89 9.27 12.51 -14.60
N LEU A 90 9.31 13.72 -14.04
CA LEU A 90 10.56 14.47 -13.90
C LEU A 90 11.55 13.82 -12.93
N ARG A 91 11.04 13.05 -11.96
CA ARG A 91 11.85 12.33 -10.98
C ARG A 91 11.87 10.82 -11.19
N PHE A 92 11.29 10.32 -12.29
CA PHE A 92 11.11 8.89 -12.50
C PHE A 92 12.43 8.12 -12.47
N GLU A 93 13.45 8.63 -13.16
CA GLU A 93 14.75 7.93 -13.23
C GLU A 93 15.40 7.80 -11.84
N GLU A 94 15.38 8.88 -11.06
CA GLU A 94 16.10 8.95 -9.78
C GLU A 94 15.30 8.35 -8.60
N ASP A 95 13.98 8.46 -8.63
CA ASP A 95 13.11 8.10 -7.49
C ASP A 95 12.29 6.82 -7.70
N VAL A 96 12.35 6.25 -8.92
CA VAL A 96 11.67 4.99 -9.26
C VAL A 96 12.64 4.03 -9.95
N ALA A 97 13.13 4.36 -11.15
CA ALA A 97 13.89 3.43 -11.99
C ALA A 97 15.25 3.04 -11.38
N ALA A 98 15.92 3.97 -10.68
CA ALA A 98 17.18 3.71 -9.99
C ALA A 98 17.11 2.53 -9.00
N PHE A 99 15.92 2.22 -8.49
CA PHE A 99 15.70 1.14 -7.55
C PHE A 99 15.39 -0.21 -8.20
N LYS A 100 15.32 -0.27 -9.54
CA LYS A 100 15.05 -1.49 -10.32
C LYS A 100 13.82 -2.25 -9.77
N PRO A 101 12.65 -1.59 -9.72
CA PRO A 101 11.46 -2.20 -9.17
C PRO A 101 10.99 -3.39 -10.00
N ASP A 102 10.57 -4.45 -9.32
CA ASP A 102 9.79 -5.53 -9.93
C ASP A 102 8.33 -5.08 -10.11
N TYR A 103 7.82 -4.27 -9.18
CA TYR A 103 6.46 -3.73 -9.22
C TYR A 103 6.43 -2.24 -8.88
N VAL A 104 5.58 -1.48 -9.57
CA VAL A 104 5.31 -0.07 -9.29
C VAL A 104 3.81 0.18 -9.24
N SER A 105 3.30 0.54 -8.06
CA SER A 105 1.94 1.08 -7.97
C SER A 105 1.91 2.57 -8.24
N VAL A 106 0.86 3.07 -8.91
CA VAL A 106 0.75 4.47 -9.31
C VAL A 106 -0.58 5.05 -8.86
N LEU A 107 -0.56 5.97 -7.90
CA LEU A 107 -1.73 6.73 -7.44
C LEU A 107 -1.57 8.22 -7.71
N LEU A 108 -2.18 8.68 -8.80
CA LEU A 108 -2.16 10.06 -9.29
C LEU A 108 -3.52 10.42 -9.89
N GLY A 109 -3.79 11.71 -10.12
CA GLY A 109 -5.06 12.22 -10.65
C GLY A 109 -5.70 13.28 -9.76
N MET A 110 -5.47 13.22 -8.44
CA MET A 110 -6.03 14.17 -7.47
C MET A 110 -5.54 15.60 -7.70
N ASN A 111 -4.29 15.80 -8.11
CA ASN A 111 -3.76 17.13 -8.46
C ASN A 111 -3.88 17.43 -9.96
N ASP A 112 -3.88 16.40 -10.81
CA ASP A 112 -3.94 16.51 -12.27
C ASP A 112 -5.23 17.16 -12.75
N GLY A 113 -6.37 16.87 -12.11
CA GLY A 113 -7.65 17.52 -12.40
C GLY A 113 -7.72 18.98 -11.91
N ARG A 114 -6.70 19.48 -11.21
CA ARG A 114 -6.55 20.87 -10.73
C ARG A 114 -7.73 21.40 -9.91
N TYR A 115 -8.57 20.51 -9.37
CA TYR A 115 -9.78 20.87 -8.63
C TYR A 115 -10.76 21.73 -9.48
N ARG A 116 -10.83 21.46 -10.79
CA ARG A 116 -11.67 22.16 -11.77
C ARG A 116 -12.78 21.27 -12.32
N HIS A 117 -13.67 21.85 -13.12
CA HIS A 117 -14.56 21.05 -13.97
C HIS A 117 -13.73 20.18 -14.92
N PHE A 118 -14.37 19.14 -15.45
CA PHE A 118 -13.76 18.41 -16.56
C PHE A 118 -13.43 19.40 -17.67
N ASP A 119 -12.17 19.36 -18.08
CA ASP A 119 -11.60 20.21 -19.10
C ASP A 119 -10.69 19.33 -19.93
N HIS A 120 -10.91 19.31 -21.24
CA HIS A 120 -10.25 18.39 -22.14
C HIS A 120 -8.73 18.63 -22.19
N ASP A 121 -8.26 19.88 -22.10
CA ASP A 121 -6.83 20.19 -22.17
C ASP A 121 -6.11 19.82 -20.87
N ILE A 122 -6.81 19.95 -19.73
CA ILE A 122 -6.30 19.45 -18.43
C ILE A 122 -6.22 17.93 -18.46
N PHE A 123 -7.27 17.25 -18.96
CA PHE A 123 -7.28 15.80 -19.05
C PHE A 123 -6.22 15.27 -20.02
N ALA A 124 -6.05 15.88 -21.19
CA ALA A 124 -5.02 15.48 -22.16
C ALA A 124 -3.59 15.53 -21.57
N GLN A 125 -3.32 16.43 -20.61
CA GLN A 125 -2.05 16.45 -19.87
C GLN A 125 -1.91 15.26 -18.92
N TYR A 126 -3.00 14.89 -18.24
CA TYR A 126 -3.05 13.68 -17.41
C TYR A 126 -2.87 12.42 -18.26
N GLU A 127 -3.61 12.31 -19.36
CA GLU A 127 -3.51 11.17 -20.28
C GLU A 127 -2.07 10.98 -20.76
N LYS A 128 -1.47 12.05 -21.31
CA LYS A 128 -0.08 12.01 -21.76
C LYS A 128 0.88 11.58 -20.65
N GLY A 129 0.76 12.18 -19.47
CA GLY A 129 1.66 11.91 -18.36
C GLY A 129 1.53 10.47 -17.84
N MET A 130 0.30 10.01 -17.64
CA MET A 130 0.02 8.65 -17.18
C MET A 130 0.42 7.61 -18.22
N SER A 131 0.07 7.79 -19.49
CA SER A 131 0.48 6.85 -20.55
C SER A 131 2.01 6.72 -20.65
N GLU A 132 2.74 7.84 -20.52
CA GLU A 132 4.20 7.80 -20.49
C GLU A 132 4.75 7.11 -19.23
N LEU A 133 4.16 7.35 -18.06
CA LEU A 133 4.53 6.64 -16.82
C LEU A 133 4.32 5.13 -16.97
N LEU A 134 3.15 4.70 -17.43
CA LEU A 134 2.81 3.28 -17.60
C LEU A 134 3.74 2.61 -18.61
N LEU A 135 4.07 3.29 -19.71
CA LEU A 135 5.04 2.80 -20.69
C LEU A 135 6.43 2.62 -20.08
N ARG A 136 6.92 3.60 -19.31
CA ARG A 136 8.24 3.51 -18.66
C ARG A 136 8.28 2.42 -17.60
N ILE A 137 7.22 2.29 -16.80
CA ILE A 137 7.08 1.23 -15.80
C ILE A 137 7.13 -0.13 -16.47
N GLY A 138 6.34 -0.35 -17.53
CA GLY A 138 6.36 -1.62 -18.29
C GLY A 138 7.70 -1.95 -18.96
N GLY A 139 8.59 -0.97 -19.08
CA GLY A 139 9.96 -1.17 -19.56
C GLY A 139 10.94 -1.64 -18.47
N ILE A 140 10.59 -1.55 -17.19
CA ILE A 140 11.48 -1.85 -16.06
C ILE A 140 10.89 -2.86 -15.05
N GLY A 141 9.57 -3.05 -15.03
CA GLY A 141 8.84 -3.94 -14.12
C GLY A 141 7.35 -3.99 -14.46
N GLU A 142 6.52 -4.44 -13.53
CA GLU A 142 5.06 -4.50 -13.67
C GLU A 142 4.37 -3.29 -13.03
N GLY A 143 3.37 -2.74 -13.71
CA GLY A 143 2.57 -1.64 -13.20
C GLY A 143 1.34 -2.11 -12.45
N ILE A 144 0.99 -1.40 -11.38
CA ILE A 144 -0.30 -1.53 -10.67
C ILE A 144 -0.93 -0.14 -10.58
N PRO A 145 -1.54 0.36 -11.68
CA PRO A 145 -2.18 1.66 -11.68
C PRO A 145 -3.39 1.65 -10.74
N MET A 146 -3.55 2.74 -10.00
CA MET A 146 -4.61 2.89 -9.02
C MET A 146 -5.46 4.08 -9.43
N GLY A 147 -6.78 3.90 -9.47
CA GLY A 147 -7.69 5.01 -9.67
C GLY A 147 -7.46 6.09 -8.61
N PRO A 148 -7.60 7.40 -8.92
CA PRO A 148 -7.48 8.43 -7.90
C PRO A 148 -8.48 8.17 -6.75
N SER A 149 -8.03 8.40 -5.51
CA SER A 149 -8.87 8.23 -4.34
C SER A 149 -10.09 9.15 -4.37
N TYR A 150 -11.11 8.83 -3.57
CA TYR A 150 -12.34 9.63 -3.55
C TYR A 150 -12.09 11.06 -3.04
N PHE A 151 -12.86 12.02 -3.60
CA PHE A 151 -12.93 13.40 -3.09
C PHE A 151 -14.22 13.61 -2.30
N ASP A 152 -14.10 13.99 -1.01
CA ASP A 152 -15.27 14.14 -0.13
C ASP A 152 -15.87 15.55 -0.13
N SER A 153 -16.55 15.91 -1.20
CA SER A 153 -17.17 17.23 -1.31
C SER A 153 -18.11 17.61 -0.17
N ARG A 154 -18.74 16.62 0.50
CA ARG A 154 -19.65 16.88 1.62
C ARG A 154 -18.87 17.28 2.86
N SER A 155 -17.69 16.69 3.10
CA SER A 155 -16.83 17.07 4.22
C SER A 155 -16.47 18.56 4.15
N VAL A 156 -16.12 19.08 2.97
CA VAL A 156 -15.90 20.53 2.76
C VAL A 156 -17.13 21.36 3.12
N ARG A 157 -18.32 20.94 2.66
CA ARG A 157 -19.57 21.68 2.86
C ARG A 157 -19.95 21.78 4.35
N LEU A 158 -19.59 20.78 5.15
CA LEU A 158 -19.90 20.71 6.58
C LEU A 158 -18.81 21.32 7.47
N ASN A 159 -17.59 21.47 6.96
CA ASN A 159 -16.47 21.97 7.75
C ASN A 159 -16.37 23.50 7.70
N GLU A 160 -16.94 24.17 8.70
CA GLU A 160 -16.84 25.63 8.90
C GLU A 160 -15.40 26.12 9.09
N ARG A 161 -14.44 25.24 9.39
CA ARG A 161 -13.00 25.56 9.50
C ARG A 161 -12.19 25.16 8.25
N ALA A 162 -12.83 24.60 7.21
CA ALA A 162 -12.12 24.31 5.96
C ALA A 162 -11.50 25.58 5.38
N ALA A 163 -10.30 25.44 4.81
CA ALA A 163 -9.54 26.55 4.27
C ALA A 163 -10.34 27.30 3.19
N HIS A 164 -10.18 28.62 3.15
CA HIS A 164 -10.96 29.50 2.27
C HIS A 164 -10.87 29.10 0.79
N TRP A 165 -9.71 28.58 0.34
CA TRP A 165 -9.50 28.13 -1.04
C TRP A 165 -10.37 26.92 -1.42
N VAL A 166 -10.73 26.06 -0.46
CA VAL A 166 -11.60 24.89 -0.66
C VAL A 166 -13.08 25.33 -0.71
N LYS A 167 -13.44 26.36 0.07
CA LYS A 167 -14.81 26.88 0.15
C LYS A 167 -15.24 27.70 -1.06
N THR A 168 -14.31 28.40 -1.70
CA THR A 168 -14.57 29.36 -2.79
C THR A 168 -14.49 28.76 -4.19
N ARG A 169 -13.92 27.56 -4.35
CA ARG A 169 -13.87 26.85 -5.64
C ARG A 169 -15.12 25.98 -5.82
N GLN A 170 -16.18 26.57 -6.36
CA GLN A 170 -17.42 25.81 -6.70
C GLN A 170 -17.18 24.54 -7.55
N PRO A 171 -16.27 24.53 -8.56
CA PRO A 171 -16.01 23.32 -9.34
C PRO A 171 -15.49 22.15 -8.49
N MET A 172 -14.64 22.45 -7.51
CA MET A 172 -14.05 21.48 -6.58
C MET A 172 -15.11 20.76 -5.76
N ARG A 173 -16.17 21.48 -5.35
CA ARG A 173 -17.22 20.94 -4.48
C ARG A 173 -18.26 20.11 -5.22
N ASP A 174 -18.67 20.54 -6.41
CA ASP A 174 -19.90 19.99 -6.98
C ASP A 174 -19.63 19.01 -8.13
N TYR A 175 -18.43 19.04 -8.71
CA TYR A 175 -18.11 18.26 -9.93
C TYR A 175 -16.85 17.40 -9.81
N TYR A 176 -15.93 17.76 -8.91
CA TYR A 176 -14.64 17.08 -8.83
C TYR A 176 -14.69 15.57 -8.54
N PRO A 177 -15.59 15.06 -7.68
CA PRO A 177 -15.77 13.61 -7.55
C PRO A 177 -16.06 12.90 -8.88
N SER A 178 -16.82 13.55 -9.77
CA SER A 178 -17.16 13.02 -11.09
C SER A 178 -15.96 13.08 -12.05
N VAL A 179 -15.14 14.13 -11.96
CA VAL A 179 -13.87 14.23 -12.72
C VAL A 179 -12.93 13.09 -12.32
N LEU A 180 -12.74 12.86 -11.02
CA LEU A 180 -11.89 11.76 -10.54
C LEU A 180 -12.45 10.39 -10.90
N SER A 181 -13.79 10.24 -10.93
CA SER A 181 -14.41 8.99 -11.40
C SER A 181 -14.11 8.74 -12.88
N PHE A 182 -14.17 9.78 -13.72
CA PHE A 182 -13.78 9.68 -15.13
C PHE A 182 -12.30 9.33 -15.30
N TYR A 183 -11.42 9.94 -14.51
CA TYR A 183 -9.97 9.66 -14.55
C TYR A 183 -9.69 8.21 -14.12
N SER A 184 -10.40 7.72 -13.08
CA SER A 184 -10.29 6.34 -12.60
C SER A 184 -10.68 5.34 -13.67
N GLU A 185 -11.82 5.55 -14.35
CA GLU A 185 -12.28 4.68 -15.43
C GLU A 185 -11.27 4.64 -16.58
N TRP A 186 -10.75 5.81 -16.97
CA TRP A 186 -9.74 5.87 -18.02
C TRP A 186 -8.44 5.13 -17.63
N VAL A 187 -7.96 5.26 -16.39
CA VAL A 187 -6.78 4.51 -15.92
C VAL A 187 -7.04 3.01 -15.91
N ALA A 188 -8.23 2.57 -15.51
CA ALA A 188 -8.60 1.15 -15.55
C ALA A 188 -8.50 0.58 -16.97
N GLU A 189 -9.03 1.31 -17.96
CA GLU A 189 -8.92 0.93 -19.38
C GLU A 189 -7.45 0.90 -19.83
N GLN A 190 -6.64 1.90 -19.46
CA GLN A 190 -5.22 1.91 -19.83
C GLN A 190 -4.43 0.78 -19.18
N ALA A 191 -4.74 0.41 -17.93
CA ALA A 191 -4.14 -0.72 -17.26
C ALA A 191 -4.45 -2.02 -18.01
N GLN A 192 -5.72 -2.21 -18.41
CA GLN A 192 -6.13 -3.36 -19.20
C GLN A 192 -5.41 -3.43 -20.56
N LEU A 193 -5.31 -2.31 -21.28
CA LEU A 193 -4.58 -2.23 -22.55
C LEU A 193 -3.08 -2.52 -22.40
N ALA A 194 -2.48 -2.07 -21.30
CA ALA A 194 -1.09 -2.36 -20.95
C ALA A 194 -0.87 -3.81 -20.48
N GLY A 195 -1.92 -4.52 -20.08
CA GLY A 195 -1.83 -5.84 -19.46
C GLY A 195 -1.39 -5.79 -17.99
N PHE A 196 -1.69 -4.69 -17.31
CA PHE A 196 -1.44 -4.48 -15.89
C PHE A 196 -2.68 -4.80 -15.05
N ASN A 197 -2.46 -5.12 -13.77
CA ASN A 197 -3.53 -5.14 -12.77
C ASN A 197 -4.02 -3.71 -12.49
N PHE A 198 -5.18 -3.51 -11.88
CA PHE A 198 -5.74 -2.21 -11.52
C PHE A 198 -6.42 -2.25 -10.15
N VAL A 199 -6.24 -1.20 -9.36
CA VAL A 199 -6.90 -1.05 -8.05
C VAL A 199 -7.89 0.11 -8.07
N ASP A 200 -9.15 -0.15 -7.71
CA ASP A 200 -10.15 0.90 -7.53
C ASP A 200 -10.05 1.48 -6.11
N MET A 201 -9.39 2.63 -5.97
CA MET A 201 -9.31 3.32 -4.67
C MET A 201 -10.57 4.13 -4.32
N SER A 202 -11.43 4.44 -5.29
CA SER A 202 -12.56 5.35 -5.09
C SER A 202 -13.81 4.63 -4.59
N ALA A 203 -14.19 3.51 -5.21
CA ALA A 203 -15.40 2.77 -4.86
C ALA A 203 -15.44 2.29 -3.39
N PRO A 204 -14.42 1.61 -2.85
CA PRO A 204 -14.47 1.12 -1.46
C PRO A 204 -14.56 2.27 -0.45
N MET A 205 -13.83 3.36 -0.68
CA MET A 205 -13.88 4.54 0.19
C MET A 205 -15.26 5.23 0.16
N ARG A 206 -15.87 5.37 -1.02
CA ARG A 206 -17.23 5.91 -1.16
C ARG A 206 -18.27 5.02 -0.49
N ARG A 207 -18.15 3.69 -0.63
CA ARG A 207 -19.06 2.73 0.00
C ARG A 207 -19.07 2.89 1.52
N VAL A 208 -17.90 2.82 2.16
CA VAL A 208 -17.76 3.00 3.62
C VAL A 208 -18.34 4.36 4.03
N THR A 209 -17.98 5.43 3.31
CA THR A 209 -18.47 6.77 3.60
C THR A 209 -20.00 6.88 3.55
N PHE A 210 -20.65 6.26 2.55
CA PHE A 210 -22.11 6.29 2.42
C PHE A 210 -22.82 5.44 3.46
N GLU A 211 -22.26 4.27 3.80
CA GLU A 211 -22.81 3.39 4.84
C GLU A 211 -22.78 4.09 6.19
N GLN A 212 -21.63 4.64 6.59
CA GLN A 212 -21.48 5.35 7.86
C GLN A 212 -22.35 6.61 7.93
N ARG A 213 -22.58 7.29 6.80
CA ARG A 213 -23.46 8.47 6.72
C ARG A 213 -24.94 8.19 6.95
N ARG A 214 -25.35 6.93 7.00
CA ARG A 214 -26.72 6.57 7.43
C ARG A 214 -26.93 6.84 8.92
N GLU A 215 -25.87 6.74 9.72
CA GLU A 215 -25.90 6.91 11.17
C GLU A 215 -25.29 8.26 11.58
N ASP A 216 -24.14 8.63 11.02
CA ASP A 216 -23.49 9.92 11.22
C ASP A 216 -23.42 10.71 9.90
N PRO A 217 -24.37 11.63 9.64
CA PRO A 217 -24.39 12.44 8.42
C PRO A 217 -23.15 13.32 8.19
N ALA A 218 -22.29 13.51 9.20
CA ALA A 218 -21.04 14.25 9.13
C ALA A 218 -19.80 13.35 8.92
N PHE A 219 -19.96 12.03 8.95
CA PHE A 219 -18.87 11.08 8.77
C PHE A 219 -18.08 11.38 7.49
N THR A 220 -16.75 11.27 7.58
CA THR A 220 -15.81 11.41 6.49
C THR A 220 -14.56 10.58 6.76
N LEU A 221 -13.93 10.07 5.70
CA LEU A 221 -12.59 9.51 5.75
C LEU A 221 -11.50 10.58 5.52
N SER A 222 -11.86 11.75 4.98
CA SER A 222 -10.96 12.85 4.60
C SER A 222 -11.54 14.21 5.03
N LYS A 223 -11.05 14.82 6.11
CA LYS A 223 -11.60 16.07 6.68
C LYS A 223 -11.45 17.31 5.79
N ASP A 224 -10.45 17.32 4.93
CA ASP A 224 -10.20 18.37 3.93
C ASP A 224 -10.72 17.99 2.53
N ALA A 225 -11.44 16.87 2.44
CA ALA A 225 -11.94 16.21 1.25
C ALA A 225 -10.90 15.57 0.32
N VAL A 226 -9.61 15.74 0.59
CA VAL A 226 -8.53 15.27 -0.28
C VAL A 226 -7.75 14.17 0.40
N HIS A 227 -7.22 14.44 1.59
CA HIS A 227 -6.27 13.57 2.29
C HIS A 227 -7.01 12.69 3.28
N PRO A 228 -7.02 11.36 3.05
CA PRO A 228 -7.62 10.45 4.00
C PRO A 228 -6.85 10.47 5.32
N GLU A 229 -7.59 10.33 6.41
CA GLU A 229 -7.03 10.06 7.73
C GLU A 229 -6.67 8.56 7.84
N ALA A 230 -6.06 8.15 8.95
CA ALA A 230 -5.62 6.77 9.16
C ALA A 230 -6.69 5.73 8.80
N LYS A 231 -7.95 5.96 9.21
CA LYS A 231 -9.07 5.07 8.87
C LYS A 231 -9.34 4.93 7.37
N GLY A 232 -9.22 6.02 6.61
CA GLY A 232 -9.37 6.01 5.16
C GLY A 232 -8.22 5.28 4.48
N HIS A 233 -7.01 5.47 4.98
CA HIS A 233 -5.83 4.74 4.50
C HIS A 233 -5.89 3.23 4.76
N VAL A 234 -6.59 2.76 5.80
CA VAL A 234 -6.87 1.32 5.96
C VAL A 234 -7.79 0.82 4.86
N VAL A 235 -8.87 1.55 4.54
CA VAL A 235 -9.76 1.18 3.43
C VAL A 235 -8.97 1.09 2.12
N MET A 236 -8.07 2.05 1.85
CA MET A 236 -7.17 2.01 0.69
C MET A 236 -6.23 0.81 0.71
N ALA A 237 -5.59 0.49 1.85
CA ALA A 237 -4.72 -0.67 1.97
C ALA A 237 -5.48 -1.96 1.70
N THR A 238 -6.69 -2.11 2.24
CA THR A 238 -7.53 -3.30 1.98
C THR A 238 -8.00 -3.41 0.53
N ALA A 239 -8.25 -2.29 -0.16
CA ALA A 239 -8.55 -2.27 -1.59
C ALA A 239 -7.35 -2.78 -2.39
N MET A 240 -6.16 -2.25 -2.12
CA MET A 240 -4.93 -2.71 -2.76
C MET A 240 -4.65 -4.19 -2.52
N LEU A 241 -4.80 -4.66 -1.27
CA LEU A 241 -4.65 -6.09 -0.94
C LEU A 241 -5.65 -6.96 -1.71
N SER A 242 -6.91 -6.53 -1.84
CA SER A 242 -7.95 -7.32 -2.50
C SER A 242 -7.80 -7.40 -4.02
N ASP A 243 -7.45 -6.26 -4.64
CA ASP A 243 -7.49 -6.13 -6.09
C ASP A 243 -6.15 -6.51 -6.73
N ALA A 244 -5.03 -6.28 -6.02
CA ALA A 244 -3.70 -6.44 -6.60
C ALA A 244 -3.00 -7.74 -6.23
N PHE A 245 -3.32 -8.38 -5.10
CA PHE A 245 -2.46 -9.42 -4.53
C PHE A 245 -3.19 -10.73 -4.24
N LEU A 246 -2.45 -11.84 -4.35
CA LEU A 246 -2.89 -13.13 -3.85
C LEU A 246 -2.69 -13.16 -2.32
N ILE A 247 -3.76 -13.47 -1.59
CA ILE A 247 -3.80 -13.46 -0.13
C ILE A 247 -3.95 -14.90 0.36
N GLU A 248 -3.00 -15.36 1.16
CA GLU A 248 -3.06 -16.64 1.86
C GLU A 248 -3.56 -16.45 3.30
N PRO A 249 -4.20 -17.45 3.96
CA PRO A 249 -4.58 -17.38 5.37
C PRO A 249 -3.37 -17.36 6.33
N VAL A 250 -3.50 -16.79 7.54
CA VAL A 250 -2.41 -16.78 8.56
C VAL A 250 -2.14 -18.19 9.06
N SER A 251 -3.16 -18.81 9.63
CA SER A 251 -3.07 -20.12 10.26
C SER A 251 -4.42 -20.81 10.21
N GLN A 252 -4.39 -22.10 9.91
CA GLN A 252 -5.51 -23.00 10.14
C GLN A 252 -4.99 -24.15 10.98
N ILE A 253 -5.64 -24.42 12.10
CA ILE A 253 -5.37 -25.57 12.97
C ILE A 253 -6.66 -26.37 13.04
N GLU A 254 -6.65 -27.61 12.55
CA GLU A 254 -7.81 -28.49 12.59
C GLU A 254 -7.46 -29.78 13.33
N ILE A 255 -8.21 -30.09 14.38
CA ILE A 255 -7.99 -31.28 15.22
C ILE A 255 -9.29 -32.08 15.28
N TRP A 256 -9.23 -33.38 15.01
CA TRP A 256 -10.36 -34.29 15.14
C TRP A 256 -10.12 -35.29 16.27
N LEU A 257 -11.04 -35.34 17.21
CA LEU A 257 -11.05 -36.30 18.31
C LEU A 257 -12.04 -37.41 18.02
N ASN A 258 -11.64 -38.66 18.25
CA ASN A 258 -12.58 -39.79 18.20
C ASN A 258 -13.50 -39.81 19.43
N ARG A 259 -14.47 -40.74 19.43
CA ARG A 259 -15.43 -40.94 20.54
C ARG A 259 -14.78 -41.23 21.91
N LYS A 260 -13.50 -41.62 21.96
CA LYS A 260 -12.74 -41.84 23.21
C LYS A 260 -11.96 -40.60 23.65
N GLY A 261 -12.12 -39.46 22.96
CA GLY A 261 -11.41 -38.21 23.22
C GLY A 261 -9.93 -38.25 22.84
N ARG A 262 -9.53 -39.15 21.94
CA ARG A 262 -8.14 -39.23 21.44
C ARG A 262 -8.05 -38.58 20.07
N ILE A 263 -6.92 -37.94 19.79
CA ILE A 263 -6.62 -37.36 18.48
C ILE A 263 -6.64 -38.47 17.42
N GLU A 264 -7.49 -38.31 16.42
CA GLU A 264 -7.66 -39.20 15.26
C GLU A 264 -7.01 -38.61 14.00
N LYS A 265 -7.15 -37.30 13.82
CA LYS A 265 -6.55 -36.55 12.72
C LYS A 265 -6.11 -35.17 13.21
N LEU A 266 -5.07 -34.62 12.59
CA LEU A 266 -4.63 -33.23 12.73
C LEU A 266 -4.22 -32.70 11.36
N ASP A 267 -4.48 -31.41 11.11
CA ASP A 267 -4.06 -30.69 9.92
C ASP A 267 -3.71 -29.24 10.28
N SER A 268 -2.70 -28.66 9.64
CA SER A 268 -2.36 -27.26 9.87
C SER A 268 -1.48 -26.63 8.79
N THR A 269 -1.65 -25.32 8.55
CA THR A 269 -0.79 -24.53 7.64
C THR A 269 0.57 -24.13 8.24
N GLY A 270 0.86 -24.56 9.47
CA GLY A 270 2.14 -24.37 10.17
C GLY A 270 2.66 -25.69 10.73
N THR A 271 3.61 -25.63 11.66
CA THR A 271 4.17 -26.82 12.30
C THR A 271 3.51 -27.06 13.65
N LEU A 272 2.71 -28.13 13.75
CA LEU A 272 2.07 -28.59 14.98
C LEU A 272 2.77 -29.86 15.50
N VAL A 273 3.27 -29.81 16.74
CA VAL A 273 3.97 -30.94 17.38
C VAL A 273 3.48 -31.15 18.82
N ASN A 274 3.90 -32.27 19.43
CA ASN A 274 3.59 -32.61 20.83
C ASN A 274 2.10 -32.62 21.18
N ALA A 275 1.24 -32.96 20.22
CA ALA A 275 -0.20 -32.95 20.40
C ALA A 275 -0.68 -34.06 21.32
N GLU A 276 -1.45 -33.70 22.35
CA GLU A 276 -1.97 -34.62 23.34
C GLU A 276 -3.39 -34.24 23.78
N ALA A 277 -4.27 -35.23 23.86
CA ALA A 277 -5.61 -35.10 24.44
C ALA A 277 -5.75 -36.05 25.63
N LYS A 278 -5.75 -35.49 26.85
CA LYS A 278 -5.87 -36.25 28.11
C LYS A 278 -6.71 -35.50 29.13
N LYS A 279 -7.57 -36.23 29.85
CA LYS A 279 -8.34 -35.73 31.01
C LYS A 279 -9.11 -34.42 30.73
N GLY A 280 -9.73 -34.29 29.55
CA GLY A 280 -10.51 -33.09 29.19
C GLY A 280 -9.65 -31.88 28.78
N ARG A 281 -8.35 -32.08 28.58
CA ARG A 281 -7.41 -31.08 28.07
C ARG A 281 -6.80 -31.55 26.75
N LEU A 282 -6.78 -30.66 25.77
CA LEU A 282 -6.03 -30.75 24.53
C LEU A 282 -4.85 -29.77 24.61
N SER A 283 -3.63 -30.22 24.31
CA SER A 283 -2.45 -29.37 24.28
C SER A 283 -1.53 -29.74 23.13
N PHE A 284 -0.83 -28.76 22.58
CA PHE A 284 0.13 -28.94 21.50
C PHE A 284 1.04 -27.70 21.42
N ASP A 285 2.20 -27.84 20.80
CA ASP A 285 3.03 -26.71 20.42
C ASP A 285 2.78 -26.40 18.94
N TYR A 286 2.60 -25.13 18.62
CA TYR A 286 2.34 -24.69 17.25
C TYR A 286 3.24 -23.52 16.86
N THR A 287 3.92 -23.66 15.73
CA THR A 287 4.67 -22.58 15.07
C THR A 287 3.91 -22.22 13.80
N ALA A 288 3.33 -21.02 13.77
CA ALA A 288 2.62 -20.52 12.60
C ALA A 288 3.60 -20.21 11.45
N SER A 289 3.12 -20.26 10.21
CA SER A 289 3.91 -19.82 9.05
C SER A 289 3.89 -18.30 8.86
N ALA A 290 2.94 -17.62 9.51
CA ALA A 290 2.71 -16.19 9.45
C ALA A 290 2.22 -15.63 10.80
N LEU A 291 2.25 -14.31 10.94
CA LEU A 291 1.65 -13.56 12.03
C LEU A 291 0.31 -12.92 11.60
N PRO A 292 -0.64 -12.70 12.53
CA PRO A 292 -1.86 -11.97 12.21
C PRO A 292 -1.54 -10.57 11.71
N TRP A 293 -2.29 -10.08 10.72
CA TRP A 293 -2.18 -8.69 10.30
C TRP A 293 -2.81 -7.81 11.37
N VAL A 294 -2.01 -6.94 11.98
CA VAL A 294 -2.46 -5.99 13.00
C VAL A 294 -1.91 -4.62 12.66
N LEU A 295 -2.65 -3.56 13.02
CA LEU A 295 -2.26 -2.19 12.72
C LEU A 295 -2.14 -1.35 14.01
N PRO A 296 -1.35 -0.26 14.01
CA PRO A 296 -1.27 0.66 15.14
C PRO A 296 -2.66 1.18 15.56
N HIS A 297 -2.81 1.56 16.83
CA HIS A 297 -4.10 1.97 17.41
C HIS A 297 -4.82 3.08 16.61
N SER A 298 -4.06 4.01 16.02
CA SER A 298 -4.61 5.08 15.17
C SER A 298 -5.38 4.58 13.94
N ALA A 299 -5.13 3.36 13.49
CA ALA A 299 -5.75 2.72 12.33
C ALA A 299 -6.96 1.84 12.70
N HIS A 300 -7.21 1.61 13.99
CA HIS A 300 -8.20 0.63 14.48
C HIS A 300 -9.63 0.91 13.97
N GLU A 301 -10.06 2.17 13.94
CA GLU A 301 -11.39 2.53 13.38
C GLU A 301 -11.52 2.07 11.92
N GLY A 302 -10.50 2.29 11.09
CA GLY A 302 -10.52 1.85 9.69
C GLY A 302 -10.44 0.33 9.54
N TYR A 303 -9.70 -0.33 10.45
CA TYR A 303 -9.56 -1.78 10.49
C TYR A 303 -10.90 -2.48 10.72
N GLU A 304 -11.71 -1.95 11.65
CA GLU A 304 -13.08 -2.43 11.91
C GLU A 304 -14.02 -2.11 10.75
N LEU A 305 -13.99 -0.87 10.23
CA LEU A 305 -14.82 -0.45 9.09
C LEU A 305 -14.60 -1.32 7.85
N ALA A 306 -13.35 -1.74 7.61
CA ALA A 306 -12.98 -2.58 6.47
C ALA A 306 -13.14 -4.08 6.73
N LYS A 307 -13.52 -4.48 7.95
CA LYS A 307 -13.51 -5.88 8.44
C LYS A 307 -12.18 -6.58 8.16
N ALA A 308 -11.10 -5.85 8.37
CA ALA A 308 -9.77 -6.24 7.89
C ALA A 308 -9.28 -7.53 8.56
N GLY A 309 -9.55 -7.72 9.85
CA GLY A 309 -9.15 -8.94 10.56
C GLY A 309 -9.83 -10.20 10.07
N GLU A 310 -11.12 -10.12 9.72
CA GLU A 310 -11.83 -11.27 9.15
C GLU A 310 -11.33 -11.60 7.74
N ARG A 311 -11.11 -10.58 6.91
CA ARG A 311 -10.79 -10.74 5.48
C ARG A 311 -9.34 -11.10 5.20
N PHE A 312 -8.40 -10.64 6.02
CA PHE A 312 -6.98 -10.72 5.70
C PHE A 312 -6.15 -11.46 6.73
N SER A 313 -6.65 -11.73 7.95
CA SER A 313 -5.90 -12.53 8.92
C SER A 313 -6.31 -14.01 8.87
N GLU A 314 -7.58 -14.37 9.03
CA GLU A 314 -7.99 -15.79 9.04
C GLU A 314 -7.11 -16.69 9.96
N GLU A 315 -6.86 -16.25 11.19
CA GLU A 315 -6.11 -17.03 12.19
C GLU A 315 -7.09 -17.97 12.93
N ARG A 316 -7.28 -19.20 12.44
CA ARG A 316 -8.39 -20.07 12.85
C ARG A 316 -7.94 -21.35 13.54
N ILE A 317 -8.67 -21.74 14.59
CA ILE A 317 -8.60 -23.05 15.22
C ILE A 317 -9.96 -23.73 15.23
N SER A 318 -10.01 -25.00 14.83
CA SER A 318 -11.18 -25.88 14.95
C SER A 318 -10.83 -27.19 15.65
N VAL A 319 -11.75 -27.65 16.51
CA VAL A 319 -11.59 -28.91 17.25
C VAL A 319 -12.90 -29.69 17.21
N ASN A 320 -12.91 -30.76 16.43
CA ASN A 320 -14.05 -31.64 16.21
C ASN A 320 -14.04 -32.78 17.25
N GLY A 321 -15.23 -33.19 17.69
CA GLY A 321 -15.39 -34.34 18.61
C GLY A 321 -15.10 -34.02 20.09
N LEU A 322 -15.08 -32.74 20.47
CA LEU A 322 -15.11 -32.33 21.87
C LEU A 322 -16.43 -32.77 22.53
N LYS A 323 -16.38 -33.02 23.84
CA LYS A 323 -17.60 -33.23 24.62
C LYS A 323 -18.36 -31.90 24.76
N GLU A 324 -19.67 -31.98 24.88
CA GLU A 324 -20.51 -30.83 25.20
C GLU A 324 -19.98 -30.11 26.45
N GLY A 325 -19.83 -28.80 26.36
CA GLY A 325 -19.29 -27.95 27.41
C GLY A 325 -18.62 -26.68 26.90
N SER A 326 -18.01 -25.96 27.83
CA SER A 326 -17.20 -24.77 27.61
C SER A 326 -15.71 -25.12 27.75
N TYR A 327 -14.87 -24.47 26.97
CA TYR A 327 -13.44 -24.70 26.93
C TYR A 327 -12.70 -23.37 26.95
N GLU A 328 -11.68 -23.27 27.81
CA GLU A 328 -10.78 -22.13 27.85
C GLU A 328 -9.55 -22.41 26.99
N LEU A 329 -9.32 -21.55 26.00
CA LEU A 329 -8.12 -21.54 25.18
C LEU A 329 -7.08 -20.64 25.83
N SER A 330 -5.88 -21.17 26.04
CA SER A 330 -4.71 -20.43 26.50
C SER A 330 -3.53 -20.66 25.56
N ILE A 331 -2.74 -19.62 25.34
CA ILE A 331 -1.51 -19.65 24.52
C ILE A 331 -0.37 -19.10 25.37
N ASP A 332 0.71 -19.86 25.54
CA ASP A 332 1.82 -19.55 26.45
C ASP A 332 1.34 -19.21 27.88
N LEU A 333 0.37 -20.01 28.37
CA LEU A 333 -0.31 -19.81 29.66
C LEU A 333 -1.14 -18.51 29.78
N VAL A 334 -1.26 -17.71 28.72
CA VAL A 334 -2.13 -16.54 28.67
C VAL A 334 -3.53 -16.99 28.25
N PRO A 335 -4.57 -16.79 29.09
CA PRO A 335 -5.95 -17.07 28.68
C PRO A 335 -6.37 -16.16 27.53
N VAL A 336 -6.80 -16.75 26.42
CA VAL A 336 -7.22 -16.04 25.21
C VAL A 336 -8.72 -15.76 25.27
N ALA A 337 -9.52 -16.82 25.31
CA ALA A 337 -10.97 -16.75 25.33
C ALA A 337 -11.58 -18.09 25.77
N ARG A 338 -12.89 -18.06 26.02
CA ARG A 338 -13.69 -19.27 26.26
C ARG A 338 -14.64 -19.49 25.09
N PHE A 339 -14.76 -20.74 24.68
CA PHE A 339 -15.60 -21.15 23.56
C PHE A 339 -16.39 -22.39 23.96
N SER A 340 -17.61 -22.49 23.45
CA SER A 340 -18.36 -23.73 23.45
C SER A 340 -17.71 -24.76 22.51
N HIS A 341 -17.96 -26.04 22.78
CA HIS A 341 -17.60 -27.12 21.85
C HIS A 341 -18.14 -26.87 20.42
N ALA A 342 -19.34 -26.30 20.28
CA ALA A 342 -19.97 -26.02 18.99
C ALA A 342 -19.26 -24.88 18.23
N GLU A 343 -18.83 -23.83 18.92
CA GLU A 343 -18.02 -22.76 18.31
C GLU A 343 -16.67 -23.30 17.82
N LEU A 344 -16.04 -24.18 18.60
CA LEU A 344 -14.77 -24.83 18.22
C LEU A 344 -14.94 -25.84 17.08
N GLU A 345 -16.07 -26.53 17.00
CA GLU A 345 -16.36 -27.44 15.89
C GLU A 345 -16.53 -26.67 14.57
N VAL A 346 -17.23 -25.52 14.61
CA VAL A 346 -17.27 -24.59 13.48
C VAL A 346 -15.88 -24.03 13.21
N GLY A 347 -15.15 -23.65 14.24
CA GLY A 347 -13.84 -23.03 14.21
C GLY A 347 -13.90 -21.54 14.53
N VAL A 348 -12.96 -21.09 15.35
CA VAL A 348 -12.93 -19.74 15.93
C VAL A 348 -11.70 -18.97 15.46
N SER A 349 -11.88 -17.66 15.29
CA SER A 349 -10.87 -16.70 14.85
C SER A 349 -10.12 -16.11 16.05
N LEU A 350 -8.80 -16.03 15.99
CA LEU A 350 -7.95 -15.59 17.10
C LEU A 350 -7.39 -14.16 16.95
N GLN A 351 -7.44 -13.60 15.74
CA GLN A 351 -6.80 -12.32 15.39
C GLN A 351 -7.34 -11.11 16.16
N ALA A 352 -8.52 -11.20 16.78
CA ALA A 352 -9.13 -10.13 17.55
C ALA A 352 -8.61 -10.04 19.00
N TYR A 353 -7.90 -11.07 19.49
CA TYR A 353 -7.48 -11.13 20.89
C TYR A 353 -6.12 -10.45 21.09
N SER A 354 -6.13 -9.15 21.34
CA SER A 354 -4.91 -8.33 21.41
C SER A 354 -3.90 -8.73 22.49
N HIS A 355 -4.33 -9.49 23.49
CA HIS A 355 -3.48 -10.02 24.57
C HIS A 355 -2.77 -11.32 24.20
N ALA A 356 -3.17 -11.99 23.11
CA ALA A 356 -2.52 -13.21 22.63
C ALA A 356 -1.04 -12.96 22.30
N PRO A 357 -0.12 -13.88 22.62
CA PRO A 357 1.32 -13.67 22.41
C PRO A 357 1.71 -13.33 20.97
N GLN A 358 1.12 -14.01 19.99
CA GLN A 358 1.37 -13.78 18.57
C GLN A 358 0.80 -12.46 18.07
N TYR A 359 -0.32 -11.97 18.64
CA TYR A 359 -0.83 -10.63 18.35
C TYR A 359 0.17 -9.57 18.84
N LYS A 360 0.71 -9.73 20.06
CA LYS A 360 1.70 -8.80 20.60
C LYS A 360 2.97 -8.76 19.75
N GLN A 361 3.41 -9.91 19.26
CA GLN A 361 4.53 -10.00 18.32
C GLN A 361 4.20 -9.28 16.99
N ALA A 362 3.03 -9.52 16.41
CA ALA A 362 2.60 -8.82 15.20
C ALA A 362 2.50 -7.29 15.41
N MET A 363 2.09 -6.86 16.61
CA MET A 363 2.01 -5.45 16.96
C MET A 363 3.41 -4.83 17.06
N GLU A 364 4.40 -5.56 17.58
CA GLU A 364 5.80 -5.12 17.56
C GLU A 364 6.28 -4.85 16.13
N VAL A 365 6.01 -5.77 15.20
CA VAL A 365 6.29 -5.59 13.76
C VAL A 365 5.60 -4.34 13.20
N ALA A 366 4.31 -4.16 13.49
CA ALA A 366 3.54 -3.01 13.02
C ALA A 366 4.08 -1.67 13.57
N LEU A 367 4.52 -1.64 14.84
CA LEU A 367 5.09 -0.46 15.46
C LEU A 367 6.50 -0.16 14.95
N LEU A 368 7.33 -1.18 14.72
CA LEU A 368 8.63 -0.99 14.06
C LEU A 368 8.46 -0.43 12.64
N ASN A 369 7.46 -0.90 11.89
CA ASN A 369 7.19 -0.36 10.55
C ASN A 369 6.62 1.07 10.58
N ARG A 370 5.79 1.40 11.58
CA ARG A 370 5.38 2.79 11.83
C ARG A 370 6.60 3.67 12.09
N ASP A 371 7.50 3.24 12.98
CA ASP A 371 8.69 4.00 13.35
C ASP A 371 9.64 4.18 12.15
N ARG A 372 9.80 3.15 11.31
CA ARG A 372 10.50 3.25 10.01
C ARG A 372 9.91 4.37 9.16
N ASN A 373 8.58 4.38 9.01
CA ASN A 373 7.90 5.34 8.16
C ASN A 373 7.96 6.77 8.74
N GLU A 374 7.77 6.94 10.05
CA GLU A 374 7.80 8.24 10.72
C GLU A 374 9.21 8.84 10.80
N GLN A 375 10.23 8.02 11.06
CA GLN A 375 11.58 8.50 11.35
C GLN A 375 12.51 8.51 10.13
N ALA A 376 12.24 7.67 9.12
CA ALA A 376 13.08 7.57 7.93
C ALA A 376 12.31 7.97 6.66
N ILE A 377 11.23 7.27 6.31
CA ILE A 377 10.59 7.41 5.00
C ILE A 377 9.92 8.78 4.84
N LYS A 378 9.15 9.25 5.83
CA LYS A 378 8.46 10.53 5.75
C LYS A 378 9.44 11.72 5.67
N PRO A 379 10.48 11.82 6.53
CA PRO A 379 11.53 12.83 6.35
C PRO A 379 12.23 12.76 4.99
N LEU A 380 12.43 11.55 4.46
CA LEU A 380 13.05 11.34 3.15
C LEU A 380 12.15 11.94 2.06
N ARG A 381 10.85 11.66 2.09
CA ARG A 381 9.89 12.24 1.14
C ARG A 381 9.74 13.76 1.30
N ASP A 382 9.89 14.29 2.52
CA ASP A 382 9.93 15.74 2.76
C ASP A 382 11.15 16.40 2.08
N LEU A 383 12.29 15.71 1.97
CA LEU A 383 13.44 16.20 1.16
C LEU A 383 13.08 16.29 -0.32
N TRP A 384 12.38 15.30 -0.86
CA TRP A 384 11.92 15.33 -2.26
C TRP A 384 10.94 16.49 -2.50
N LEU A 385 10.02 16.73 -1.57
CA LEU A 385 9.13 17.89 -1.61
C LEU A 385 9.92 19.22 -1.55
N HIS A 386 10.97 19.28 -0.73
CA HIS A 386 11.84 20.44 -0.66
C HIS A 386 12.55 20.70 -1.98
N ARG A 387 13.15 19.67 -2.58
CA ARG A 387 13.78 19.73 -3.92
C ARG A 387 12.78 20.22 -4.96
N LYS A 388 11.57 19.65 -5.00
CA LYS A 388 10.51 20.11 -5.91
C LYS A 388 10.18 21.59 -5.71
N SER A 389 10.04 22.03 -4.47
CA SER A 389 9.53 23.37 -4.15
C SER A 389 10.56 24.47 -4.36
N LYS A 390 11.83 24.21 -4.05
CA LYS A 390 12.91 25.22 -4.08
C LYS A 390 13.87 25.04 -5.24
N LEU A 391 14.33 23.81 -5.46
CA LEU A 391 15.42 23.54 -6.40
C LEU A 391 14.96 23.48 -7.85
N ARG A 392 13.69 23.13 -8.10
CA ARG A 392 13.14 23.09 -9.47
C ARG A 392 13.18 24.44 -10.19
N GLY A 393 12.95 25.53 -9.46
CA GLY A 393 13.03 26.88 -10.04
C GLY A 393 14.47 27.24 -10.40
N GLU A 394 15.40 26.86 -9.54
CA GLU A 394 16.84 27.06 -9.73
C GLU A 394 17.37 26.26 -10.93
N GLU A 395 17.04 24.97 -10.99
CA GLU A 395 17.40 24.07 -12.08
C GLU A 395 16.92 24.60 -13.44
N ARG A 396 15.67 25.06 -13.51
CA ARG A 396 15.13 25.70 -14.73
C ARG A 396 15.86 26.99 -15.09
N TRP A 397 16.18 27.81 -14.09
CA TRP A 397 16.92 29.05 -14.33
C TRP A 397 18.31 28.75 -14.88
N LEU A 398 19.04 27.81 -14.27
CA LEU A 398 20.36 27.38 -14.74
C LEU A 398 20.31 26.86 -16.18
N ALA A 399 19.33 26.00 -16.50
CA ALA A 399 19.17 25.45 -17.85
C ALA A 399 18.94 26.54 -18.94
N GLN A 400 18.39 27.69 -18.59
CA GLN A 400 18.04 28.77 -19.52
C GLN A 400 19.05 29.92 -19.55
N ASN A 401 19.95 30.02 -18.58
CA ASN A 401 20.76 31.22 -18.32
C ASN A 401 22.27 30.96 -18.26
N ALA A 402 22.78 30.00 -19.03
CA ALA A 402 24.21 29.62 -19.06
C ALA A 402 25.19 30.79 -19.31
N GLY A 403 24.74 31.87 -19.96
CA GLY A 403 25.55 33.08 -20.23
C GLY A 403 25.33 34.24 -19.25
N HIS A 404 24.52 34.09 -18.21
CA HIS A 404 24.20 35.16 -17.27
C HIS A 404 25.36 35.40 -16.29
N ALA A 405 25.58 36.66 -15.87
CA ALA A 405 26.68 37.03 -14.97
C ALA A 405 26.67 36.22 -13.65
N ASP A 406 25.47 35.96 -13.12
CA ASP A 406 25.27 35.18 -11.89
C ASP A 406 25.26 33.66 -12.08
N PHE A 407 25.48 33.15 -13.30
CA PHE A 407 25.32 31.72 -13.59
C PHE A 407 26.22 30.84 -12.72
N GLN A 408 27.52 31.18 -12.66
CA GLN A 408 28.51 30.37 -11.94
C GLN A 408 28.25 30.34 -10.43
N SER A 409 27.85 31.47 -9.84
CA SER A 409 27.56 31.55 -8.40
C SER A 409 26.31 30.78 -8.02
N ARG A 410 25.25 30.88 -8.84
CA ARG A 410 24.00 30.13 -8.67
C ARG A 410 24.18 28.64 -8.92
N GLN A 411 24.96 28.26 -9.93
CA GLN A 411 25.30 26.86 -10.19
C GLN A 411 26.03 26.24 -8.98
N SER A 412 27.05 26.94 -8.46
CA SER A 412 27.80 26.46 -7.29
C SER A 412 26.91 26.32 -6.05
N ALA A 413 25.97 27.25 -5.83
CA ALA A 413 25.02 27.17 -4.73
C ALA A 413 24.05 25.99 -4.89
N TYR A 414 23.51 25.79 -6.10
CA TYR A 414 22.65 24.67 -6.43
C TYR A 414 23.35 23.32 -6.24
N GLU A 415 24.58 23.17 -6.74
CA GLU A 415 25.37 21.94 -6.58
C GLU A 415 25.61 21.60 -5.11
N LYS A 416 25.89 22.60 -4.26
CA LYS A 416 26.03 22.42 -2.82
C LYS A 416 24.72 21.98 -2.14
N GLU A 417 23.59 22.56 -2.54
CA GLU A 417 22.27 22.14 -2.02
C GLU A 417 21.92 20.72 -2.47
N MET A 418 22.26 20.34 -3.71
CA MET A 418 22.08 18.98 -4.22
C MET A 418 22.98 17.96 -3.51
N GLU A 419 24.23 18.30 -3.22
CA GLU A 419 25.13 17.44 -2.44
C GLU A 419 24.55 17.17 -1.04
N ALA A 420 24.10 18.22 -0.35
CA ALA A 420 23.46 18.09 0.96
C ALA A 420 22.17 17.25 0.89
N PHE A 421 21.38 17.41 -0.18
CA PHE A 421 20.20 16.58 -0.45
C PHE A 421 20.57 15.10 -0.55
N TYR A 422 21.55 14.74 -1.38
CA TYR A 422 21.94 13.33 -1.57
C TYR A 422 22.59 12.72 -0.33
N GLN A 423 23.39 13.48 0.42
CA GLN A 423 23.93 13.02 1.70
C GLN A 423 22.79 12.67 2.67
N LYS A 424 21.81 13.57 2.83
CA LYS A 424 20.69 13.32 3.73
C LYS A 424 19.77 12.20 3.24
N LEU A 425 19.59 12.06 1.93
CA LEU A 425 18.87 10.96 1.31
C LEU A 425 19.49 9.62 1.71
N GLN A 426 20.81 9.47 1.53
CA GLN A 426 21.53 8.24 1.88
C GLN A 426 21.46 7.91 3.37
N GLU A 427 21.58 8.92 4.25
CA GLU A 427 21.42 8.72 5.70
C GLU A 427 20.04 8.15 6.06
N LEU A 428 18.97 8.69 5.48
CA LEU A 428 17.60 8.24 5.76
C LEU A 428 17.31 6.87 5.14
N GLU A 429 17.87 6.57 3.97
CA GLU A 429 17.79 5.23 3.38
C GLU A 429 18.49 4.19 4.24
N ALA A 430 19.68 4.51 4.77
CA ALA A 430 20.39 3.62 5.69
C ALA A 430 19.60 3.41 7.00
N LEU A 431 18.96 4.45 7.52
CA LEU A 431 18.09 4.34 8.70
C LEU A 431 16.87 3.46 8.40
N ALA A 432 16.23 3.61 7.24
CA ALA A 432 15.10 2.78 6.83
C ALA A 432 15.47 1.29 6.76
N LEU A 433 16.68 0.99 6.26
CA LEU A 433 17.20 -0.38 6.20
C LEU A 433 17.43 -0.97 7.59
N GLN A 434 17.96 -0.19 8.55
CA GLN A 434 18.13 -0.65 9.94
C GLN A 434 16.81 -1.01 10.61
N PHE A 435 15.73 -0.27 10.33
CA PHE A 435 14.41 -0.65 10.82
C PHE A 435 13.89 -1.90 10.11
N GLU A 436 14.09 -2.00 8.79
CA GLU A 436 13.70 -3.19 8.02
C GLU A 436 14.37 -4.46 8.57
N ASP A 437 15.66 -4.39 8.93
CA ASP A 437 16.36 -5.51 9.58
C ASP A 437 15.70 -5.94 10.89
N LYS A 438 15.33 -4.97 11.75
CA LYS A 438 14.61 -5.25 13.01
C LYS A 438 13.22 -5.82 12.77
N ILE A 439 12.53 -5.37 11.72
CA ILE A 439 11.22 -5.88 11.32
C ILE A 439 11.32 -7.36 10.95
N TYR A 440 12.31 -7.73 10.11
CA TYR A 440 12.52 -9.13 9.72
C TYR A 440 13.08 -10.03 10.84
N GLU A 441 13.73 -9.44 11.84
CA GLU A 441 14.09 -10.15 13.07
C GLU A 441 12.84 -10.43 13.93
N ALA A 442 11.97 -9.43 14.11
CA ALA A 442 10.79 -9.53 14.97
C ALA A 442 9.63 -10.33 14.35
N ASN A 443 9.54 -10.41 13.02
CA ASN A 443 8.40 -11.02 12.33
C ASN A 443 8.45 -12.55 12.24
N GLN A 444 9.50 -13.20 12.72
CA GLN A 444 9.64 -14.67 12.68
C GLN A 444 8.70 -15.32 13.71
N PRO A 445 7.64 -16.05 13.28
CA PRO A 445 6.69 -16.63 14.22
C PRO A 445 7.37 -17.59 15.20
N LEU A 446 7.16 -17.35 16.49
CA LEU A 446 7.71 -18.22 17.54
C LEU A 446 6.80 -19.44 17.77
N ALA A 447 7.38 -20.55 18.19
CA ALA A 447 6.61 -21.69 18.69
C ALA A 447 5.83 -21.28 19.95
N ARG A 448 4.53 -21.56 19.96
CA ARG A 448 3.61 -21.22 21.05
C ARG A 448 2.98 -22.48 21.64
N ALA A 449 2.85 -22.52 22.95
CA ALA A 449 2.21 -23.62 23.66
C ALA A 449 0.70 -23.38 23.76
N TYR A 450 -0.09 -24.14 23.00
CA TYR A 450 -1.55 -24.09 23.01
C TYR A 450 -2.11 -25.07 24.04
N SER A 451 -3.16 -24.63 24.73
CA SER A 451 -3.91 -25.46 25.66
C SER A 451 -5.38 -25.12 25.59
N LEU A 452 -6.21 -26.13 25.38
CA LEU A 452 -7.66 -26.04 25.44
C LEU A 452 -8.16 -26.96 26.56
N SER A 453 -8.70 -26.37 27.62
CA SER A 453 -9.13 -27.10 28.82
C SER A 453 -10.63 -26.96 29.00
N GLN A 454 -11.34 -28.06 29.24
CA GLN A 454 -12.75 -28.01 29.63
C GLN A 454 -12.89 -27.25 30.96
N VAL A 455 -13.84 -26.33 31.02
CA VAL A 455 -14.19 -25.55 32.22
C VAL A 455 -15.66 -25.75 32.56
N ASP A 456 -15.96 -25.65 33.86
CA ASP A 456 -17.31 -25.81 34.41
C ASP A 456 -18.24 -24.63 34.08
#